data_AF-A0A7C2VQ33-F1
#
_entry.id   AF-A0A7C2VQ33-F1
#
_cell.length_a   1.000
_cell.length_b   1.000
_cell.length_c   1.000
_cell.angle_alpha   90.00
_cell.angle_beta   90.00
_cell.angle_gamma   90.00
#
_symmetry.space_group_name_H-M   'P 1'
#
loop_
_entity.id
_entity.type
_entity.pdbx_description
1 polymer ?
#
loop_
_entity_poly.entity_id
_entity_poly.type
_entity_poly.pdbx_seq_one_letter_code
_entity_poly.pdbx_strand_id
1 'polypeptide(L)'
;MTDLKPPSDPAESGPDDRSGDLEARYRAAVDAYRARLRDMLPEAAELIAGDSVEALDRAFEQARSLVERLRQQAAEAARQEAARQVLPVPPGRTLPDLDSLPAVEKIRLGLQNR
;
A
#
# COMPACT_ATOMS: atom_id res chain seq x y z
N MET A 1 -20.75 75.12 -13.82
CA MET A 1 -21.15 73.94 -14.59
C MET A 1 -20.21 72.81 -14.18
N THR A 2 -20.61 72.04 -13.17
CA THR A 2 -19.86 70.89 -12.65
C THR A 2 -20.25 69.66 -13.46
N ASP A 3 -19.31 69.19 -14.29
CA ASP A 3 -19.35 67.88 -14.94
C ASP A 3 -19.23 66.78 -13.86
N LEU A 4 -20.37 66.23 -13.43
CA LEU A 4 -20.39 64.95 -12.74
C LEU A 4 -20.34 63.84 -13.78
N LYS A 5 -19.14 63.29 -13.99
CA LYS A 5 -18.95 61.98 -14.61
C LYS A 5 -19.66 60.93 -13.73
N PRO A 6 -20.64 60.17 -14.26
CA PRO A 6 -21.27 59.11 -13.48
C PRO A 6 -20.24 58.03 -13.15
N PRO A 7 -20.33 57.39 -11.97
CA PRO A 7 -19.48 56.25 -11.64
C PRO A 7 -19.76 55.12 -12.63
N SER A 8 -18.71 54.57 -13.21
CA SER A 8 -18.77 53.35 -14.01
C SER A 8 -19.38 52.24 -13.16
N ASP A 9 -20.59 51.83 -13.49
CA ASP A 9 -21.20 50.61 -12.95
C ASP A 9 -20.28 49.41 -13.24
N PRO A 10 -20.06 48.50 -12.28
CA PRO A 10 -19.41 47.22 -12.54
C PRO A 10 -20.40 46.30 -13.26
N ALA A 11 -20.69 46.61 -14.52
CA ALA A 11 -21.53 45.79 -15.37
C ALA A 11 -20.72 44.57 -15.86
N GLU A 12 -21.15 43.40 -15.38
CA GLU A 12 -21.20 42.14 -16.12
C GLU A 12 -19.87 41.43 -16.43
N SER A 13 -19.34 40.69 -15.45
CA SER A 13 -18.56 39.48 -15.74
C SER A 13 -19.46 38.52 -16.54
N GLY A 14 -19.14 38.34 -17.82
CA GLY A 14 -19.93 37.54 -18.76
C GLY A 14 -20.01 36.05 -18.38
N PRO A 15 -20.87 35.26 -19.05
CA PRO A 15 -21.00 33.82 -18.83
C PRO A 15 -19.69 33.04 -19.02
N ASP A 16 -18.76 33.57 -19.81
CA ASP A 16 -17.45 32.97 -20.08
C ASP A 16 -16.52 32.99 -18.85
N ASP A 17 -16.53 34.07 -18.06
CA ASP A 17 -15.68 34.20 -16.86
C ASP A 17 -16.07 33.18 -15.78
N ARG A 18 -17.38 32.97 -15.59
CA ARG A 18 -17.90 32.02 -14.60
C ARG A 18 -17.58 30.57 -14.98
N SER A 19 -17.62 30.27 -16.27
CA SER A 19 -17.31 28.94 -16.79
C SER A 19 -15.83 28.63 -16.63
N GLY A 20 -14.95 29.59 -16.92
CA GLY A 20 -13.51 29.46 -16.70
C GLY A 20 -13.12 29.27 -15.23
N ASP A 21 -13.73 30.04 -14.31
CA ASP A 21 -13.48 29.88 -12.86
C ASP A 21 -13.96 28.52 -12.35
N LEU A 22 -15.12 28.04 -12.82
CA LEU A 22 -15.62 26.71 -12.46
C LEU A 22 -14.69 25.60 -12.96
N GLU A 23 -14.20 25.70 -14.20
CA GLU A 23 -13.26 24.73 -14.75
C GLU A 23 -11.93 24.73 -14.01
N ALA A 24 -11.41 25.92 -13.67
CA ALA A 24 -10.18 26.05 -12.87
C ALA A 24 -10.33 25.40 -11.48
N ARG A 25 -11.45 25.65 -10.80
CA ARG A 25 -11.76 25.03 -9.50
C ARG A 25 -11.91 23.52 -9.62
N TYR A 26 -12.55 23.04 -10.68
CA TYR A 26 -12.70 21.61 -10.94
C TYR A 26 -11.33 20.94 -11.12
N ARG A 27 -10.46 21.50 -11.97
CA ARG A 27 -9.09 20.98 -12.17
C ARG A 27 -8.29 20.96 -10.86
N ALA A 28 -8.33 22.05 -10.09
CA ALA A 28 -7.67 22.11 -8.79
C ALA A 28 -8.18 21.03 -7.81
N ALA A 29 -9.49 20.76 -7.80
CA ALA A 29 -10.08 19.70 -6.99
C ALA A 29 -9.64 18.30 -7.44
N VAL A 30 -9.58 18.05 -8.76
CA VAL A 30 -9.09 16.78 -9.32
C VAL A 30 -7.61 16.57 -8.99
N ASP A 31 -6.77 17.61 -9.09
CA ASP A 31 -5.35 17.53 -8.75
C ASP A 31 -5.14 17.26 -7.25
N ALA A 32 -5.90 17.92 -6.39
CA ALA A 32 -5.86 17.67 -4.95
C ALA A 32 -6.33 16.24 -4.60
N TYR A 33 -7.35 15.74 -5.30
CA TYR A 33 -7.83 14.37 -5.14
C TYR A 33 -6.77 13.35 -5.59
N ARG A 34 -6.14 13.58 -6.74
CA ARG A 34 -5.03 12.76 -7.24
C ARG A 34 -3.87 12.70 -6.24
N ALA A 35 -3.47 13.85 -5.68
CA ALA A 35 -2.42 13.92 -4.67
C ALA A 35 -2.76 13.07 -3.44
N ARG A 36 -3.98 13.21 -2.91
CA ARG A 36 -4.44 12.42 -1.77
C ARG A 36 -4.43 10.91 -2.04
N LEU A 37 -4.85 10.49 -3.22
CA LEU A 37 -4.82 9.07 -3.60
C LEU A 37 -3.38 8.53 -3.68
N ARG A 38 -2.45 9.33 -4.20
CA ARG A 38 -1.02 8.98 -4.24
C ARG A 38 -0.42 8.84 -2.85
N ASP A 39 -0.81 9.70 -1.91
CA ASP A 39 -0.36 9.61 -0.51
C ASP A 39 -0.90 8.34 0.19
N MET A 40 -2.08 7.86 -0.20
CA MET A 40 -2.67 6.63 0.36
C MET A 40 -2.00 5.35 -0.16
N LEU A 41 -1.43 5.37 -1.36
CA LEU A 41 -0.77 4.23 -1.98
C LEU A 41 0.56 4.64 -2.65
N PRO A 42 1.57 5.02 -1.86
CA PRO A 42 2.80 5.62 -2.36
C PRO A 42 3.59 4.65 -3.27
N GLU A 43 3.57 3.35 -2.99
CA GLU A 43 4.24 2.33 -3.82
C GLU A 43 3.68 2.21 -5.24
N ALA A 44 2.49 2.75 -5.50
CA ALA A 44 1.85 2.74 -6.80
C ALA A 44 1.40 4.13 -7.25
N ALA A 45 2.01 5.19 -6.71
CA ALA A 45 1.66 6.58 -7.02
C ALA A 45 1.71 6.89 -8.53
N GLU A 46 2.68 6.30 -9.24
CA GLU A 46 2.86 6.43 -10.68
C GLU A 46 1.70 5.83 -11.50
N LEU A 47 0.96 4.86 -10.94
CA LEU A 47 -0.18 4.23 -11.60
C LEU A 47 -1.47 5.05 -11.44
N ILE A 48 -1.50 6.01 -10.52
CA ILE A 48 -2.67 6.85 -10.25
C ILE A 48 -2.60 8.08 -11.18
N ALA A 49 -3.20 7.94 -12.35
CA ALA A 49 -3.27 8.96 -13.41
C ALA A 49 -4.70 9.12 -13.96
N GLY A 50 -5.00 10.30 -14.53
CA GLY A 50 -6.30 10.63 -15.11
C GLY A 50 -6.78 12.04 -14.76
N ASP A 51 -7.63 12.60 -15.62
CA ASP A 51 -8.08 14.01 -15.55
C ASP A 51 -9.52 14.18 -15.03
N SER A 52 -10.15 13.07 -14.62
CA SER A 52 -11.45 13.08 -13.97
C SER A 52 -11.43 12.23 -12.71
N VAL A 53 -12.40 12.46 -11.81
CA VAL A 53 -12.55 11.70 -10.57
C VAL A 53 -12.74 10.21 -10.87
N GLU A 54 -13.56 9.86 -11.86
CA GLU A 54 -13.85 8.48 -12.24
C GLU A 54 -12.62 7.78 -12.83
N ALA A 55 -11.79 8.51 -13.58
CA ALA A 55 -10.54 7.98 -14.10
C ALA A 55 -9.57 7.67 -12.95
N LEU A 56 -9.46 8.59 -11.98
CA LEU A 56 -8.62 8.44 -10.80
C LEU A 56 -9.09 7.27 -9.91
N ASP A 57 -10.39 7.12 -9.69
CA ASP A 57 -10.94 6.01 -8.91
C ASP A 57 -10.62 4.65 -9.54
N ARG A 58 -10.79 4.52 -10.86
CA ARG A 58 -10.44 3.29 -11.58
C ARG A 58 -8.95 3.00 -11.50
N ALA A 59 -8.11 4.02 -11.71
CA ALA A 59 -6.67 3.88 -11.63
C ALA A 59 -6.23 3.45 -10.23
N PHE A 60 -6.80 4.07 -9.19
CA PHE A 60 -6.53 3.74 -7.79
C PHE A 60 -6.93 2.30 -7.45
N GLU A 61 -8.11 1.85 -7.83
CA GLU A 61 -8.52 0.47 -7.52
C GLU A 61 -7.72 -0.58 -8.30
N GLN A 62 -7.32 -0.28 -9.53
CA GLN A 62 -6.40 -1.14 -10.28
C GLN A 62 -5.03 -1.22 -9.59
N ALA A 63 -4.47 -0.08 -9.20
CA ALA A 63 -3.20 0.01 -8.49
C ALA A 63 -3.25 -0.77 -7.17
N ARG A 64 -4.29 -0.56 -6.36
CA ARG A 64 -4.51 -1.26 -5.10
C ARG A 64 -4.61 -2.77 -5.30
N SER A 65 -5.40 -3.21 -6.29
CA SER A 65 -5.55 -4.63 -6.62
C SER A 65 -4.23 -5.28 -7.04
N LEU A 66 -3.36 -4.56 -7.76
CA LEU A 66 -2.04 -5.05 -8.14
C LEU A 66 -1.10 -5.17 -6.94
N VAL A 67 -1.06 -4.15 -6.08
CA VAL A 67 -0.24 -4.14 -4.87
C VAL A 67 -0.63 -5.29 -3.95
N GLU A 68 -1.93 -5.53 -3.74
CA GLU A 68 -2.40 -6.64 -2.91
C GLU A 68 -1.99 -8.00 -3.49
N ARG A 69 -2.11 -8.17 -4.82
CA ARG A 69 -1.65 -9.40 -5.48
C ARG A 69 -0.15 -9.61 -5.34
N LEU A 70 0.65 -8.56 -5.48
CA LEU A 70 2.10 -8.64 -5.31
C LEU A 70 2.49 -8.98 -3.86
N ARG A 71 1.80 -8.41 -2.86
CA ARG A 71 2.01 -8.73 -1.44
C ARG A 71 1.71 -10.20 -1.15
N GLN A 72 0.61 -10.72 -1.70
CA GLN A 72 0.25 -12.14 -1.56
C GLN A 72 1.32 -13.05 -2.19
N GLN A 73 1.73 -12.77 -3.42
CA GLN A 73 2.77 -13.54 -4.11
C GLN A 73 4.12 -13.50 -3.36
N ALA A 74 4.50 -12.35 -2.84
CA ALA A 74 5.72 -12.21 -2.04
C ALA A 74 5.64 -13.02 -0.74
N ALA A 75 4.49 -13.02 -0.06
CA ALA A 75 4.27 -13.81 1.14
C ALA A 75 4.31 -15.31 0.86
N GLU A 76 3.74 -15.77 -0.24
CA GLU A 76 3.80 -17.17 -0.67
C GLU A 76 5.24 -17.59 -1.02
N ALA A 77 5.97 -16.77 -1.77
CA ALA A 77 7.37 -17.02 -2.10
C ALA A 77 8.23 -17.12 -0.83
N ALA A 78 8.03 -16.22 0.14
CA ALA A 78 8.73 -16.25 1.42
C ALA A 78 8.42 -17.54 2.22
N ARG A 79 7.16 -18.01 2.21
CA ARG A 79 6.79 -19.29 2.86
C ARG A 79 7.45 -20.49 2.19
N GLN A 80 7.51 -20.51 0.87
CA GLN A 80 8.17 -21.59 0.13
C GLN A 80 9.68 -21.61 0.40
N GLU A 81 10.32 -20.45 0.45
CA GLU A 81 11.73 -20.33 0.79
C GLU A 81 12.01 -20.79 2.22
N ALA A 82 11.19 -20.38 3.19
CA ALA A 82 11.29 -20.87 4.57
C ALA A 82 11.13 -22.40 4.66
N ALA A 83 10.20 -22.99 3.92
CA ALA A 83 10.01 -24.44 3.87
C ALA A 83 11.22 -25.19 3.28
N ARG A 84 11.92 -24.58 2.32
CA ARG A 84 13.16 -25.14 1.73
C ARG A 84 14.35 -25.05 2.68
N GLN A 85 14.36 -24.05 3.56
CA GLN A 85 15.43 -23.85 4.56
C GLN A 85 15.28 -24.76 5.79
N VAL A 86 14.14 -25.42 5.98
CA VAL A 86 14.03 -26.50 6.96
C VAL A 86 14.79 -27.72 6.42
N LEU A 87 16.07 -27.80 6.75
CA LEU A 87 16.90 -28.98 6.51
C LEU A 87 16.14 -30.23 6.98
N PRO A 88 16.02 -31.27 6.14
CA PRO A 88 15.39 -32.51 6.57
C PRO A 88 16.14 -33.03 7.79
N VAL A 89 15.41 -33.20 8.90
CA VAL A 89 15.96 -33.86 10.08
C VAL A 89 16.43 -35.25 9.64
N PRO A 90 17.71 -35.60 9.79
CA PRO A 90 18.20 -36.89 9.36
C PRO A 90 17.39 -38.00 10.06
N PRO A 91 16.86 -39.00 9.33
CA PRO A 91 16.15 -40.11 9.94
C PRO A 91 17.11 -40.84 10.89
N GLY A 92 16.78 -40.86 12.19
CA GLY A 92 17.62 -41.51 13.21
C GLY A 92 17.86 -40.72 14.49
N ARG A 93 17.39 -39.46 14.61
CA ARG A 93 17.30 -38.78 15.91
C ARG A 93 16.01 -39.16 16.65
N THR A 94 15.86 -40.43 17.00
CA THR A 94 15.00 -40.78 18.12
C THR A 94 15.72 -40.35 19.40
N LEU A 95 15.12 -39.45 20.16
CA LEU A 95 15.58 -39.17 21.52
C LEU A 95 15.69 -40.52 22.25
N PRO A 96 16.79 -40.78 22.99
CA PRO A 96 16.87 -41.97 23.82
C PRO A 96 15.64 -41.97 24.72
N ASP A 97 14.91 -43.08 24.77
CA ASP A 97 13.77 -43.21 25.66
C ASP A 97 14.30 -43.19 27.10
N LEU A 98 14.29 -42.00 27.70
CA LEU A 98 14.80 -41.79 29.04
C LEU A 98 13.88 -42.41 30.07
N ASP A 99 12.62 -42.71 29.75
CA ASP A 99 11.64 -43.19 30.72
C ASP A 99 11.76 -44.68 31.00
N SER A 100 12.25 -45.46 30.02
CA SER A 100 12.55 -46.88 30.18
C SER A 100 13.92 -47.18 30.79
N LEU A 101 14.82 -46.19 30.89
CA LEU A 101 16.17 -46.38 31.45
C LEU A 101 16.17 -46.39 32.99
N PRO A 102 16.93 -47.29 33.64
CA PRO A 102 17.15 -47.23 35.08
C PRO A 102 17.92 -45.96 35.47
N ALA A 103 17.67 -45.43 36.68
CA ALA A 103 18.22 -44.16 37.15
C ALA A 103 19.75 -44.04 37.01
N VAL A 104 20.47 -45.15 37.22
CA VAL A 104 21.93 -45.22 37.07
C VAL A 104 22.38 -44.97 35.63
N GLU A 105 21.66 -45.49 34.64
CA GLU A 105 21.99 -45.26 33.23
C GLU A 105 21.65 -43.84 32.78
N LYS A 106 20.56 -43.25 33.30
CA LYS A 106 20.24 -41.83 33.04
C LYS A 106 21.36 -40.90 33.49
N ILE A 107 21.92 -41.14 34.68
CA ILE A 107 23.04 -40.35 35.23
C ILE A 107 24.29 -40.52 34.37
N ARG A 108 24.63 -41.75 33.98
CA ARG A 108 25.79 -42.02 33.12
C ARG A 108 25.66 -41.33 31.76
N LEU A 109 24.49 -41.37 31.15
CA LEU A 109 24.21 -40.71 29.88
C LEU A 109 24.36 -39.18 30.00
N GLY A 110 23.87 -38.59 31.09
CA GLY A 110 24.03 -37.16 31.38
C GLY A 110 25.48 -36.73 31.60
N LEU A 111 26.33 -37.61 32.14
CA LEU A 111 27.76 -37.36 32.33
C LEU A 111 28.59 -37.54 31.05
N GLN A 112 28.17 -38.41 30.13
CA GLN A 112 28.86 -38.67 28.86
C GLN A 112 28.59 -37.63 27.78
N ASN A 113 27.45 -36.94 27.84
CA ASN A 113 27.04 -35.92 26.86
C ASN A 113 27.41 -34.48 27.29
N ARG A 114 28.40 -34.32 28.18
CA ARG A 114 28.87 -33.01 28.67
C ARG A 114 30.11 -32.53 27.92
#